data_AF-A0AA37TND9-F1
#
_entry.id   AF-A0AA37TND9-F1
#
_cell.length_a   1.000
_cell.length_b   1.000
_cell.length_c   1.000
_cell.angle_alpha   90.00
_cell.angle_beta   90.00
_cell.angle_gamma   90.00
#
_symmetry.space_group_name_H-M   'P 1'
#
loop_
_entity.id
_entity.type
_entity.pdbx_description
1 polymer ?
#
loop_
_entity_poly.entity_id
_entity_poly.type
_entity_poly.pdbx_seq_one_letter_code
_entity_poly.pdbx_strand_id
1 'polypeptide(L)' 'MRVATLEGLAVLAVGVVVLNAVADALGEAAMACDGRSGAKVLLALARRRRVKALETQGRVAALLDAYVARLHVG' A
#
# COMPACT_ATOMS: atom_id res chain seq x y z
N MET A 1 -9.17 22.23 -7.67
CA MET A 1 -9.80 20.91 -7.43
C MET A 1 -9.06 19.76 -8.12
N ARG A 2 -8.80 19.83 -9.44
CA ARG A 2 -8.02 18.82 -10.19
C ARG A 2 -6.63 18.50 -9.59
N VAL A 3 -5.82 19.52 -9.29
CA VAL A 3 -4.45 19.36 -8.77
C VAL A 3 -4.43 18.62 -7.42
N ALA A 4 -5.27 19.04 -6.47
CA ALA A 4 -5.37 18.40 -5.15
C ALA A 4 -5.77 16.92 -5.23
N THR A 5 -6.63 16.53 -6.19
CA THR A 5 -6.99 15.12 -6.40
C THR A 5 -5.80 14.31 -6.94
N LEU A 6 -5.04 14.88 -7.88
CA LEU A 6 -3.84 14.23 -8.43
C LEU A 6 -2.73 14.10 -7.38
N GLU A 7 -2.52 15.13 -6.55
CA GLU A 7 -1.58 15.10 -5.43
C GLU A 7 -1.99 14.04 -4.40
N GLY A 8 -3.28 13.97 -4.04
CA GLY A 8 -3.79 12.92 -3.15
C GLY A 8 -3.60 11.51 -3.70
N LEU A 9 -3.84 11.31 -5.00
CA LEU A 9 -3.57 10.03 -5.69
C LEU A 9 -2.09 9.67 -5.68
N ALA A 10 -1.20 10.64 -5.94
CA ALA A 10 0.24 10.43 -5.92
C ALA A 10 0.72 10.02 -4.52
N VAL A 11 0.26 10.69 -3.47
CA VAL A 11 0.59 10.36 -2.07
C VAL A 11 0.12 8.94 -1.72
N LEU A 12 -1.09 8.56 -2.11
CA LEU A 12 -1.60 7.21 -1.86
C LEU A 12 -0.81 6.15 -2.64
N ALA A 13 -0.46 6.41 -3.89
CA ALA A 13 0.35 5.51 -4.71
C ALA A 13 1.74 5.29 -4.11
N VAL A 14 2.41 6.36 -3.66
CA VAL A 14 3.67 6.26 -2.90
C VAL A 14 3.47 5.45 -1.61
N GLY A 15 2.36 5.67 -0.91
CA GLY A 15 1.99 4.90 0.28
C GLY A 15 1.91 3.39 0.02
N VAL A 16 1.36 2.96 -1.12
CA VAL A 16 1.33 1.53 -1.52
C VAL A 16 2.74 0.97 -1.68
N VAL A 17 3.62 1.69 -2.39
CA VAL A 17 5.01 1.28 -2.60
C VAL A 17 5.74 1.11 -1.27
N VAL A 18 5.62 2.10 -0.38
CA VAL A 18 6.26 2.08 0.95
C VAL A 18 5.74 0.91 1.79
N LEU A 19 4.42 0.66 1.79
CA LEU A 19 3.85 -0.45 2.56
C LEU A 19 4.35 -1.81 2.07
N ASN A 20 4.49 -2.01 0.77
CA ASN A 20 5.04 -3.23 0.20
C ASN A 20 6.52 -3.39 0.53
N ALA A 21 7.33 -2.34 0.35
CA ALA A 21 8.76 -2.36 0.69
C ALA A 21 9.00 -2.71 2.16
N VAL A 22 8.21 -2.14 3.07
CA VAL A 22 8.28 -2.48 4.51
C VAL A 22 7.86 -3.93 4.75
N ALA A 23 6.83 -4.43 4.05
CA ALA A 23 6.41 -5.82 4.18
C ALA A 23 7.50 -6.80 3.72
N ASP A 24 8.21 -6.47 2.66
CA ASP A 24 9.31 -7.28 2.11
C ASP A 24 10.50 -7.29 3.08
N ALA A 25 10.93 -6.12 3.56
CA ALA A 25 11.98 -6.01 4.57
C ALA A 25 11.66 -6.78 5.86
N LEU A 26 10.40 -6.75 6.32
CA LEU A 26 9.95 -7.54 7.46
C LEU A 26 9.98 -9.06 7.17
N GLY A 27 9.67 -9.46 5.94
CA GLY A 27 9.76 -10.85 5.50
C GLY A 27 11.20 -11.35 5.49
N GLU A 28 12.12 -10.56 4.94
CA GLU A 28 13.56 -10.85 4.94
C GLU A 28 14.11 -10.94 6.36
N ALA A 29 13.77 -9.98 7.22
CA ALA A 29 14.17 -10.01 8.63
C ALA A 29 13.62 -11.24 9.37
N ALA A 30 12.40 -11.69 9.02
CA ALA A 30 11.85 -12.91 9.59
C ALA A 30 12.60 -14.17 9.15
N MET A 31 13.02 -14.24 7.88
CA MET A 31 13.85 -15.32 7.35
C MET A 31 15.20 -15.38 8.07
N ALA A 32 15.83 -14.22 8.30
CA ALA A 32 17.09 -14.13 9.05
C ALA A 32 16.98 -14.52 10.54
N CYS A 33 15.76 -14.60 11.09
CA CYS A 33 15.53 -14.97 12.48
C CYS A 33 15.50 -16.50 12.73
N ASP A 34 15.63 -17.34 11.70
CA ASP A 34 15.73 -18.82 11.78
C ASP A 34 14.69 -19.47 12.73
N GLY A 35 13.42 -19.15 12.54
CA GLY A 35 12.32 -19.81 13.26
C GLY A 35 12.19 -19.45 14.75
N ARG A 36 12.97 -18.50 15.26
CA ARG A 36 12.79 -17.92 16.60
C ARG A 36 11.43 -17.24 16.72
N SER A 37 10.93 -17.10 17.96
CA SER A 37 9.63 -16.48 18.26
C SER A 37 9.40 -15.12 17.57
N GLY A 38 10.47 -14.34 17.38
CA GLY A 38 10.44 -13.06 16.64
C GLY A 38 10.05 -13.18 15.16
N ALA A 39 10.40 -14.28 14.47
CA ALA A 39 10.10 -14.48 13.06
C ALA A 39 8.59 -14.49 12.78
N LYS A 40 7.79 -15.14 13.66
CA LYS A 40 6.33 -15.17 13.53
C LYS A 40 5.71 -13.78 13.67
N VAL A 41 6.23 -12.95 14.57
CA VAL A 41 5.77 -11.57 14.77
C VAL A 41 6.09 -10.73 13.54
N LEU A 42 7.31 -10.82 13.02
CA LEU A 42 7.73 -10.11 11.81
C LEU A 42 6.87 -10.51 10.59
N LEU A 43 6.62 -11.80 10.39
CA LEU A 43 5.72 -12.27 9.32
C LEU A 43 4.28 -11.77 9.50
N ALA A 44 3.77 -11.72 10.73
CA ALA A 44 2.45 -11.18 11.02
C ALA A 44 2.37 -9.68 10.70
N LEU A 45 3.40 -8.89 11.04
CA LEU A 45 3.48 -7.49 10.64
C LEU A 45 3.57 -7.35 9.11
N ALA A 46 4.42 -8.14 8.44
CA ALA A 46 4.55 -8.11 6.98
C ALA A 46 3.21 -8.34 6.29
N ARG A 47 2.44 -9.35 6.74
CA ARG A 47 1.08 -9.62 6.23
C ARG A 47 0.14 -8.44 6.43
N ARG A 48 0.15 -7.81 7.61
CA ARG A 48 -0.69 -6.62 7.87
C ARG A 48 -0.32 -5.44 6.96
N ARG A 49 0.97 -5.24 6.67
CA ARG A 49 1.42 -4.20 5.73
C ARG A 49 0.95 -4.48 4.31
N ARG A 50 1.02 -5.74 3.84
CA ARG A 50 0.48 -6.15 2.52
C ARG A 50 -1.03 -5.94 2.42
N VAL A 51 -1.80 -6.32 3.43
CA VAL A 51 -3.25 -6.06 3.47
C VAL A 51 -3.54 -4.57 3.32
N LYS A 52 -2.84 -3.73 4.09
CA LYS A 52 -3.02 -2.27 4.00
C LYS A 52 -2.59 -1.69 2.65
N ALA A 53 -1.56 -2.27 2.01
CA ALA A 53 -1.15 -1.89 0.66
C ALA A 53 -2.27 -2.17 -0.35
N LEU A 54 -2.87 -3.37 -0.28
CA LEU A 54 -3.99 -3.77 -1.14
C LEU A 54 -5.23 -2.89 -0.91
N GLU A 55 -5.59 -2.61 0.34
CA GLU A 55 -6.70 -1.68 0.66
C GLU A 55 -6.45 -0.28 0.06
N THR A 56 -5.21 0.21 0.17
CA THR A 56 -4.82 1.52 -0.35
C THR A 56 -4.86 1.52 -1.88
N GLN A 57 -4.40 0.46 -2.52
CA GLN A 57 -4.48 0.29 -3.97
C GLN A 57 -5.93 0.29 -4.47
N GLY A 58 -6.83 -0.39 -3.76
CA GLY A 58 -8.27 -0.34 -4.06
C GLY A 58 -8.85 1.08 -3.96
N ARG A 59 -8.44 1.86 -2.96
CA ARG A 59 -8.85 3.28 -2.84
C ARG A 59 -8.31 4.14 -3.98
N VAL A 60 -7.06 3.93 -4.38
CA VAL A 60 -6.45 4.64 -5.53
C VAL A 60 -7.24 4.34 -6.81
N ALA A 61 -7.56 3.08 -7.07
CA ALA A 61 -8.36 2.68 -8.24
C ALA A 61 -9.74 3.36 -8.24
N ALA A 62 -10.47 3.30 -7.12
CA ALA A 62 -11.79 3.93 -7.01
C ALA A 62 -11.75 5.45 -7.20
N LEU A 63 -10.71 6.13 -6.68
CA LEU A 63 -10.53 7.57 -6.85
C LEU A 63 -10.16 7.94 -8.29
N LEU A 64 -9.34 7.12 -8.97
CA LEU A 64 -9.03 7.27 -10.39
C LEU A 64 -10.28 7.12 -11.25
N ASP A 65 -11.08 6.09 -11.01
CA ASP A 65 -12.33 5.86 -11.76
C ASP A 65 -13.30 7.03 -11.60
N ALA A 66 -13.50 7.50 -10.36
CA ALA A 66 -14.34 8.65 -10.08
C ALA A 66 -13.81 9.95 -10.73
N TYR A 67 -12.48 10.12 -10.78
CA TYR A 67 -11.86 11.25 -11.45
C TYR A 67 -12.08 11.19 -12.96
N VAL A 68 -11.79 10.05 -13.59
CA VAL A 68 -11.98 9.82 -15.04
C VAL A 68 -13.43 10.02 -15.44
N ALA A 69 -14.40 9.50 -14.67
CA ALA A 69 -15.82 9.67 -14.93
C ALA A 69 -16.23 11.16 -14.95
N ARG A 70 -15.69 11.98 -14.04
CA ARG A 70 -15.96 13.43 -14.02
C ARG A 70 -15.36 14.18 -15.21
N LEU A 71 -14.31 13.64 -15.83
CA LEU A 71 -13.67 14.28 -16.98
C LEU A 71 -14.35 13.97 -18.32
N HIS A 72 -15.13 12.89 -18.40
CA HIS A 72 -15.85 12.50 -19.61
C HIS A 72 -17.28 13.07 -19.69
N VAL A 73 -17.75 13.74 -18.64
CA VAL A 73 -19.09 14.35 -18.56
C VAL A 73 -19.01 15.90 -18.61
N GLY A 74 -17.81 16.46 -18.81
CA GLY A 74 -17.55 17.90 -18.86
C GLY A 74 -17.16 18.39 -20.24
#